data_AF-A0A3S2TQL8-F1
#
_entry.id   AF-A0A3S2TQL8-F1
#
_cell.length_a   1.000
_cell.length_b   1.000
_cell.length_c   1.000
_cell.angle_alpha   90.00
_cell.angle_beta   90.00
_cell.angle_gamma   90.00
#
_symmetry.space_group_name_H-M   'P 1'
#
loop_
_entity.id
_entity.type
_entity.pdbx_description
1 polymer ?
#
loop_
_entity_poly.entity_id
_entity_poly.type
_entity_poly.pdbx_seq_one_letter_code
_entity_poly.pdbx_strand_id
1 'polypeptide(L)'
;MISSTWTRLGSTSGVYKSVPRYTNKADATVRFDFTGTKIRIIQRTNIDNKKAHVTIDGVEETFGPFKNQFQTLVYEKTGLENKRHTVVITWSGSGYSNTPDAIDIDENGELLDPSETPETPEEPDNVLVESLKLNKETLELGKGTSEALIASVLPESAANKNIKWTSSDSEIASVDDSGNVIAKSTGKVTITAETTDGSNLKANAEVTVKEEEVDNSKGILKLTTTTGDLHEYDLTKKEIEKFISWLNIKGEDKPYYEFKLNVTTGNIHSRTEYIMYDEIVSFVVDEY
;
A
#
# COMPACT_ATOMS: atom_id res chain seq x y z
N MET A 1 -5.92 16.77 36.57
CA MET A 1 -7.00 16.53 37.57
C MET A 1 -6.42 16.07 38.89
N ILE A 2 -7.05 16.44 40.01
CA ILE A 2 -6.73 15.93 41.34
C ILE A 2 -7.97 15.23 41.90
N SER A 3 -7.80 14.19 42.73
CA SER A 3 -8.93 13.52 43.37
C SER A 3 -9.76 14.48 44.24
N SER A 4 -10.99 14.10 44.59
CA SER A 4 -11.88 14.93 45.43
C SER A 4 -11.40 15.12 46.88
N THR A 5 -10.31 14.46 47.27
CA THR A 5 -9.77 14.40 48.64
C THR A 5 -8.73 15.48 48.96
N TRP A 6 -8.62 16.51 48.13
CA TRP A 6 -7.66 17.61 48.31
C TRP A 6 -8.29 18.82 49.01
N THR A 7 -7.61 19.30 50.05
CA THR A 7 -7.98 20.48 50.84
C THR A 7 -7.27 21.72 50.31
N ARG A 8 -8.03 22.79 50.07
CA ARG A 8 -7.48 24.13 49.78
C ARG A 8 -7.03 24.77 51.09
N LEU A 9 -5.80 25.24 51.13
CA LEU A 9 -5.31 26.10 52.22
C LEU A 9 -5.69 27.56 51.95
N GLY A 10 -5.80 28.34 53.01
CA GLY A 10 -5.98 29.79 52.93
C GLY A 10 -4.83 30.47 52.18
N SER A 11 -4.99 31.77 51.90
CA SER A 11 -4.00 32.56 51.16
C SER A 11 -2.60 32.40 51.76
N THR A 12 -1.69 31.82 51.00
CA THR A 12 -0.32 31.53 51.43
C THR A 12 0.64 32.28 50.52
N SER A 13 1.58 33.04 51.09
CA SER A 13 2.61 33.75 50.31
C SER A 13 3.64 32.75 49.74
N GLY A 14 4.17 33.03 48.55
CA GLY A 14 5.24 32.22 47.94
C GLY A 14 4.78 30.96 47.20
N VAL A 15 3.47 30.80 46.96
CA VAL A 15 2.92 29.72 46.11
C VAL A 15 2.14 30.30 44.94
N TYR A 16 2.05 29.55 43.83
CA TYR A 16 1.35 30.02 42.63
C TYR A 16 -0.11 30.40 42.93
N LYS A 17 -0.48 31.63 42.52
CA LYS A 17 -1.79 32.26 42.78
C LYS A 17 -2.23 32.29 44.26
N SER A 18 -1.31 32.07 45.20
CA SER A 18 -1.55 32.04 46.65
C SER A 18 -2.61 31.02 47.11
N VAL A 19 -2.87 29.97 46.32
CA VAL A 19 -3.95 28.99 46.57
C VAL A 19 -3.46 27.55 46.59
N PRO A 20 -2.60 27.17 47.55
CA PRO A 20 -2.05 25.83 47.57
C PRO A 20 -3.15 24.81 47.92
N ARG A 21 -3.01 23.62 47.35
CA ARG A 21 -3.83 22.46 47.70
C ARG A 21 -2.92 21.37 48.23
N TYR A 22 -3.41 20.66 49.24
CA TYR A 22 -2.75 19.50 49.80
C TYR A 22 -3.76 18.39 50.03
N THR A 23 -3.29 17.18 50.20
CA THR A 23 -4.09 16.06 50.72
C THR A 23 -3.32 15.38 51.83
N ASN A 24 -4.03 14.85 52.83
CA ASN A 24 -3.51 13.98 53.89
C ASN A 24 -4.15 12.60 53.91
N LYS A 25 -4.88 12.27 52.84
CA LYS A 25 -5.54 11.00 52.66
C LYS A 25 -4.63 10.06 51.89
N ALA A 26 -4.58 8.81 52.32
CA ALA A 26 -4.04 7.74 51.49
C ALA A 26 -4.84 7.69 50.18
N ASP A 27 -4.20 7.24 49.11
CA ASP A 27 -4.82 6.99 47.80
C ASP A 27 -5.34 8.25 47.09
N ALA A 28 -5.01 9.44 47.62
CA ALA A 28 -5.24 10.68 46.89
C ALA A 28 -4.31 10.72 45.67
N THR A 29 -4.87 11.14 44.54
CA THR A 29 -4.17 11.10 43.27
C THR A 29 -4.05 12.48 42.63
N VAL A 30 -2.96 12.65 41.88
CA VAL A 30 -2.85 13.66 40.82
C VAL A 30 -2.72 12.92 39.49
N ARG A 31 -3.56 13.29 38.54
CA ARG A 31 -3.52 12.79 37.16
C ARG A 31 -3.27 13.94 36.20
N PHE A 32 -2.37 13.78 35.26
CA PHE A 32 -2.17 14.71 34.15
C PHE A 32 -1.64 13.96 32.94
N ASP A 33 -1.81 14.56 31.76
CA ASP A 33 -1.28 14.04 30.52
C ASP A 33 -0.25 15.03 29.97
N PHE A 34 0.75 14.54 29.25
CA PHE A 34 1.76 15.37 28.60
C PHE A 34 2.26 14.71 27.30
N THR A 35 2.86 15.49 26.40
CA THR A 35 3.63 14.97 25.26
C THR A 35 5.13 15.18 25.51
N GLY A 36 5.94 14.18 25.16
CA GLY A 36 7.39 14.28 25.27
C GLY A 36 8.07 12.96 25.63
N THR A 37 9.35 13.04 25.93
CA THR A 37 10.26 11.92 26.21
C THR A 37 10.78 11.88 27.65
N LYS A 38 10.51 12.93 28.45
CA LYS A 38 11.00 13.10 29.82
C LYS A 38 9.96 13.75 30.72
N ILE A 39 9.90 13.30 31.97
CA ILE A 39 9.11 13.91 33.04
C ILE A 39 9.96 14.06 34.30
N ARG A 40 9.73 15.15 35.02
CA ARG A 40 10.29 15.41 36.35
C ARG A 40 9.19 15.91 37.27
N ILE A 41 9.19 15.42 38.51
CA ILE A 41 8.26 15.86 39.55
C ILE A 41 9.05 16.60 40.62
N ILE A 42 8.65 17.84 40.87
CA ILE A 42 9.16 18.66 41.95
C ILE A 42 8.06 18.81 42.99
N GLN A 43 8.38 18.53 44.24
CA GLN A 43 7.43 18.66 45.33
C GLN A 43 8.08 19.28 46.56
N ARG A 44 7.26 19.87 47.43
CA ARG A 44 7.65 20.09 48.81
C ARG A 44 7.44 18.79 49.59
N THR A 45 8.49 18.32 50.23
CA THR A 45 8.47 17.14 51.09
C THR A 45 8.63 17.59 52.54
N ASN A 46 7.76 17.14 53.44
CA ASN A 46 7.83 17.56 54.86
C ASN A 46 8.26 16.41 55.81
N ILE A 47 8.77 15.29 55.28
CA ILE A 47 8.91 14.03 56.05
C ILE A 47 10.07 13.18 55.55
N ASP A 48 10.77 12.53 56.50
CA ASP A 48 11.84 11.57 56.22
C ASP A 48 11.29 10.13 56.01
N ASN A 49 11.86 9.39 55.05
CA ASN A 49 11.68 7.93 54.85
C ASN A 49 10.31 7.43 54.31
N LYS A 50 9.56 8.26 53.55
CA LYS A 50 8.30 7.85 52.87
C LYS A 50 8.44 7.79 51.34
N LYS A 51 7.59 6.98 50.69
CA LYS A 51 7.58 6.76 49.23
C LYS A 51 6.22 7.12 48.62
N ALA A 52 6.20 7.31 47.31
CA ALA A 52 4.98 7.49 46.51
C ALA A 52 5.06 6.61 45.25
N HIS A 53 3.90 6.37 44.64
CA HIS A 53 3.75 5.60 43.41
C HIS A 53 3.46 6.53 42.24
N VAL A 54 4.01 6.22 41.08
CA VAL A 54 3.70 6.88 39.81
C VAL A 54 3.41 5.82 38.77
N THR A 55 2.33 5.98 38.01
CA THR A 55 2.08 5.18 36.81
C THR A 55 2.25 6.07 35.58
N ILE A 56 3.05 5.65 34.61
CA ILE A 56 3.17 6.27 33.29
C ILE A 56 2.65 5.27 32.27
N ASP A 57 1.58 5.61 31.55
CA ASP A 57 0.90 4.72 30.59
C ASP A 57 0.52 3.35 31.21
N GLY A 58 0.16 3.36 32.49
CA GLY A 58 -0.19 2.15 33.25
C GLY A 58 1.00 1.36 33.80
N VAL A 59 2.24 1.72 33.45
CA VAL A 59 3.46 1.13 34.02
C VAL A 59 3.75 1.78 35.37
N GLU A 60 3.74 1.00 36.44
CA GLU A 60 3.93 1.49 37.82
C GLU A 60 5.41 1.53 38.23
N GLU A 61 5.80 2.64 38.86
CA GLU A 61 7.09 2.86 39.50
C GLU A 61 6.90 3.48 40.89
N THR A 62 7.93 3.40 41.73
CA THR A 62 7.92 3.96 43.09
C THR A 62 9.09 4.92 43.28
N PHE A 63 8.86 6.06 43.94
CA PHE A 63 9.88 7.08 44.19
C PHE A 63 9.90 7.59 45.64
N GLY A 64 11.02 8.17 46.06
CA GLY A 64 11.42 8.38 47.46
C GLY A 64 12.57 7.45 47.88
N PRO A 65 12.99 7.43 49.15
CA PRO A 65 12.42 8.12 50.30
C PRO A 65 12.53 9.65 50.22
N PHE A 66 11.57 10.35 50.82
CA PHE A 66 11.60 11.80 50.94
C PHE A 66 12.42 12.27 52.16
N LYS A 67 12.87 13.52 52.12
CA LYS A 67 13.47 14.28 53.24
C LYS A 67 12.69 15.56 53.46
N ASN A 68 12.70 16.16 54.65
CA ASN A 68 12.04 17.45 54.85
C ASN A 68 12.75 18.60 54.09
N GLN A 69 12.26 18.97 52.92
CA GLN A 69 12.86 19.95 52.02
C GLN A 69 11.80 20.57 51.07
N PHE A 70 11.99 21.85 50.74
CA PHE A 70 11.16 22.55 49.76
C PHE A 70 11.72 22.35 48.34
N GLN A 71 10.86 22.33 47.33
CA GLN A 71 11.23 22.34 45.90
C GLN A 71 12.26 21.26 45.53
N THR A 72 12.01 20.03 45.94
CA THR A 72 12.92 18.90 45.70
C THR A 72 12.49 18.13 44.46
N LEU A 73 13.44 17.85 43.55
CA LEU A 73 13.25 16.87 42.48
C LEU A 73 13.14 15.49 43.11
N VAL A 74 11.97 14.88 43.00
CA VAL A 74 11.66 13.62 43.70
C VAL A 74 11.46 12.44 42.76
N TYR A 75 11.27 12.73 41.47
CA TYR A 75 11.14 11.72 40.42
C TYR A 75 11.62 12.29 39.10
N GLU A 76 12.32 11.47 38.32
CA GLU A 76 12.73 11.74 36.95
C GLU A 76 12.57 10.46 36.13
N LYS A 77 11.95 10.59 34.95
CA LYS A 77 11.90 9.55 33.93
C LYS A 77 12.36 10.14 32.61
N THR A 78 13.28 9.46 31.92
CA THR A 78 13.79 9.82 30.61
C THR A 78 13.60 8.66 29.63
N GLY A 79 13.71 8.92 28.32
CA GLY A 79 13.71 7.88 27.29
C GLY A 79 12.33 7.29 27.02
N LEU A 80 11.27 8.05 27.31
CA LEU A 80 9.93 7.72 26.86
C LEU A 80 9.81 7.97 25.35
N GLU A 81 8.93 7.23 24.68
CA GLU A 81 8.57 7.50 23.29
C GLU A 81 8.01 8.92 23.16
N ASN A 82 8.31 9.65 22.08
CA ASN A 82 7.75 10.99 21.91
C ASN A 82 6.27 10.92 21.49
N LYS A 83 5.38 10.71 22.46
CA LYS A 83 3.93 10.59 22.28
C LYS A 83 3.19 11.21 23.46
N ARG A 84 1.85 11.17 23.42
CA ARG A 84 1.02 11.47 24.60
C ARG A 84 1.21 10.38 25.65
N HIS A 85 1.48 10.82 26.87
CA HIS A 85 1.60 9.99 28.05
C HIS A 85 0.56 10.37 29.08
N THR A 86 0.08 9.37 29.82
CA THR A 86 -0.79 9.56 30.96
C THR A 86 -0.02 9.27 32.25
N VAL A 87 -0.01 10.23 33.16
CA VAL A 87 0.67 10.12 34.46
C VAL A 87 -0.35 10.14 35.59
N VAL A 88 -0.24 9.19 36.52
CA VAL A 88 -0.99 9.19 37.79
C VAL A 88 -0.01 9.04 38.94
N ILE A 89 -0.03 9.98 39.88
CA ILE A 89 0.77 9.94 41.10
C ILE A 89 -0.16 9.64 42.27
N THR A 90 0.22 8.68 43.11
CA THR A 90 -0.53 8.25 44.28
C THR A 90 0.38 8.19 45.50
N TRP A 91 -0.05 8.77 46.62
CA TRP A 91 0.72 8.73 47.87
C TRP A 91 0.16 7.65 48.80
N SER A 92 0.98 6.65 49.12
CA SER A 92 0.63 5.55 50.02
C SER A 92 0.88 5.95 51.49
N GLY A 93 -0.16 6.44 52.16
CA GLY A 93 -0.16 6.66 53.62
C GLY A 93 -1.08 7.78 54.11
N SER A 94 -1.83 7.54 55.18
CA SER A 94 -2.68 8.55 55.84
C SER A 94 -1.87 9.45 56.78
N GLY A 95 -2.17 10.75 56.80
CA GLY A 95 -1.70 11.70 57.83
C GLY A 95 -0.83 12.88 57.39
N TYR A 96 -0.60 13.11 56.09
CA TYR A 96 0.50 13.99 55.63
C TYR A 96 0.14 14.96 54.53
N SER A 97 0.54 16.24 54.61
CA SER A 97 0.36 17.21 53.51
C SER A 97 1.34 16.96 52.36
N ASN A 98 0.89 16.28 51.31
CA ASN A 98 1.62 16.17 50.04
C ASN A 98 1.22 17.31 49.11
N THR A 99 2.20 18.03 48.59
CA THR A 99 2.00 19.18 47.69
C THR A 99 2.97 19.07 46.52
N PRO A 100 2.53 18.49 45.38
CA PRO A 100 3.21 18.67 44.11
C PRO A 100 3.36 20.17 43.86
N ASP A 101 4.57 20.59 43.51
CA ASP A 101 4.89 22.00 43.27
C ASP A 101 4.93 22.27 41.77
N ALA A 102 5.74 21.50 41.05
CA ALA A 102 5.89 21.64 39.62
C ALA A 102 6.06 20.29 38.92
N ILE A 103 5.60 20.27 37.67
CA ILE A 103 5.87 19.22 36.69
C ILE A 103 6.78 19.86 35.64
N ASP A 104 7.92 19.24 35.39
CA ASP A 104 8.88 19.66 34.38
C ASP A 104 8.96 18.57 33.29
N ILE A 105 8.91 18.97 32.03
CA ILE A 105 8.89 18.07 30.86
C ILE A 105 9.99 18.46 29.87
N ASP A 106 9.89 18.02 28.61
CA ASP A 106 10.82 18.48 27.58
C ASP A 106 10.53 19.90 27.13
N GLU A 107 11.56 20.58 26.60
CA GLU A 107 11.44 21.95 26.07
C GLU A 107 10.38 22.05 24.97
N ASN A 108 10.25 20.98 24.16
CA ASN A 108 9.24 20.87 23.10
C ASN A 108 8.02 20.05 23.53
N GLY A 109 7.93 19.67 24.81
CA GLY A 109 6.79 18.93 25.34
C GLY A 109 5.65 19.87 25.75
N GLU A 110 4.44 19.33 25.83
CA GLU A 110 3.25 20.08 26.25
C GLU A 110 2.52 19.36 27.39
N LEU A 111 2.10 20.12 28.41
CA LEU A 111 1.13 19.64 29.40
C LEU A 111 -0.27 19.82 28.81
N LEU A 112 -1.03 18.73 28.70
CA LEU A 112 -2.34 18.75 28.05
C LEU A 112 -3.45 19.16 29.02
N ASP A 113 -4.47 19.86 28.52
CA ASP A 113 -5.59 20.25 29.36
C ASP A 113 -6.37 18.99 29.76
N PRO A 114 -6.67 18.77 31.05
CA PRO A 114 -7.45 17.61 31.48
C PRO A 114 -8.90 17.55 30.93
N SER A 115 -9.40 18.63 30.35
CA SER A 115 -10.67 18.69 29.61
C SER A 115 -10.52 18.43 28.10
N GLU A 116 -9.30 18.49 27.57
CA GLU A 116 -8.97 17.92 26.28
C GLU A 116 -9.04 16.40 26.46
N THR A 117 -10.17 15.84 26.03
CA THR A 117 -10.25 14.41 25.77
C THR A 117 -9.01 14.01 24.97
N PRO A 118 -8.44 12.81 25.19
CA PRO A 118 -7.65 12.19 24.15
C PRO A 118 -8.33 12.49 22.82
N GLU A 119 -7.66 13.21 21.92
CA GLU A 119 -7.79 12.81 20.54
C GLU A 119 -7.45 11.34 20.61
N THR A 120 -8.50 10.53 20.63
CA THR A 120 -8.40 9.09 20.49
C THR A 120 -7.35 8.92 19.40
N PRO A 121 -6.28 8.13 19.59
CA PRO A 121 -5.58 7.63 18.41
C PRO A 121 -6.71 7.16 17.52
N GLU A 122 -6.83 7.71 16.31
CA GLU A 122 -7.83 7.21 15.38
C GLU A 122 -7.53 5.70 15.30
N GLU A 123 -8.32 4.88 16.03
CA GLU A 123 -8.65 3.52 15.65
C GLU A 123 -8.80 3.63 14.14
N PRO A 124 -7.98 2.94 13.33
CA PRO A 124 -7.85 3.26 11.91
C PRO A 124 -9.25 3.43 11.41
N ASP A 125 -9.63 4.69 11.18
CA ASP A 125 -11.00 4.95 10.78
C ASP A 125 -11.13 4.13 9.51
N ASN A 126 -12.30 3.55 9.26
CA ASN A 126 -12.52 2.84 8.02
C ASN A 126 -12.50 3.89 6.90
N VAL A 127 -11.31 4.44 6.60
CA VAL A 127 -11.05 5.50 5.65
C VAL A 127 -11.45 4.89 4.33
N LEU A 128 -12.60 5.33 3.88
CA LEU A 128 -13.15 4.90 2.62
C LEU A 128 -12.35 5.55 1.50
N VAL A 129 -12.30 4.86 0.37
CA VAL A 129 -11.85 5.42 -0.88
C VAL A 129 -12.75 6.60 -1.22
N GLU A 130 -12.14 7.74 -1.51
CA GLU A 130 -12.78 8.99 -1.93
C GLU A 130 -12.69 9.19 -3.45
N SER A 131 -11.72 8.55 -4.10
CA SER A 131 -11.50 8.64 -5.55
C SER A 131 -11.10 7.31 -6.14
N LEU A 132 -11.69 6.97 -7.29
CA LEU A 132 -11.35 5.82 -8.12
C LEU A 132 -11.16 6.29 -9.56
N LYS A 133 -10.01 5.99 -10.18
CA LYS A 133 -9.71 6.35 -11.56
C LYS A 133 -9.07 5.19 -12.33
N LEU A 134 -9.44 5.02 -13.58
CA LEU A 134 -8.77 4.09 -14.51
C LEU A 134 -7.64 4.79 -15.27
N ASN A 135 -6.60 4.03 -15.62
CA ASN A 135 -5.53 4.50 -16.52
C ASN A 135 -6.04 4.80 -17.94
N LYS A 136 -7.13 4.15 -18.36
CA LYS A 136 -7.78 4.31 -19.68
C LYS A 136 -9.30 4.32 -19.54
N GLU A 137 -9.95 5.23 -20.25
CA GLU A 137 -11.43 5.27 -20.37
C GLU A 137 -11.92 4.57 -21.64
N THR A 138 -11.02 4.33 -22.59
CA THR A 138 -11.28 3.54 -23.80
C THR A 138 -10.14 2.58 -24.05
N LEU A 139 -10.47 1.40 -24.55
CA LEU A 139 -9.51 0.35 -24.88
C LEU A 139 -9.91 -0.31 -26.20
N GLU A 140 -8.97 -0.40 -27.15
CA GLU A 140 -9.17 -1.16 -28.38
C GLU A 140 -8.33 -2.44 -28.33
N LEU A 141 -8.97 -3.59 -28.55
CA LEU A 141 -8.30 -4.90 -28.57
C LEU A 141 -8.57 -5.62 -29.88
N GLY A 142 -7.58 -6.36 -30.35
CA GLY A 142 -7.79 -7.41 -31.34
C GLY A 142 -8.38 -8.65 -30.68
N LYS A 143 -9.30 -9.34 -31.34
CA LYS A 143 -9.84 -10.61 -30.86
C LYS A 143 -8.72 -11.59 -30.47
N GLY A 144 -8.84 -12.23 -29.31
CA GLY A 144 -7.84 -13.16 -28.77
C GLY A 144 -6.68 -12.50 -28.02
N THR A 145 -6.58 -11.16 -28.04
CA THR A 145 -5.59 -10.42 -27.25
C THR A 145 -6.14 -10.01 -25.89
N SER A 146 -5.27 -9.53 -25.01
CA SER A 146 -5.64 -9.03 -23.68
C SER A 146 -4.81 -7.82 -23.28
N GLU A 147 -5.38 -6.96 -22.44
CA GLU A 147 -4.67 -5.84 -21.83
C GLU A 147 -5.23 -5.51 -20.44
N ALA A 148 -4.36 -5.05 -19.54
CA ALA A 148 -4.74 -4.70 -18.17
C ALA A 148 -5.24 -3.25 -18.04
N LEU A 149 -6.43 -3.10 -17.46
CA LEU A 149 -6.90 -1.83 -16.91
C LEU A 149 -6.39 -1.68 -15.48
N ILE A 150 -5.82 -0.52 -15.17
CA ILE A 150 -5.26 -0.22 -13.85
C ILE A 150 -6.19 0.76 -13.15
N ALA A 151 -6.70 0.36 -12.00
CA ALA A 151 -7.48 1.21 -11.10
C ALA A 151 -6.55 1.85 -10.04
N SER A 152 -6.67 3.16 -9.86
CA SER A 152 -5.99 3.93 -8.81
C SER A 152 -7.01 4.46 -7.82
N VAL A 153 -6.76 4.27 -6.52
CA VAL A 153 -7.63 4.72 -5.43
C VAL A 153 -6.93 5.72 -4.53
N LEU A 154 -7.69 6.70 -4.02
CA LEU A 154 -7.23 7.65 -3.00
C LEU A 154 -8.29 7.78 -1.89
N PRO A 155 -7.89 8.12 -0.65
CA PRO A 155 -6.52 8.36 -0.20
C PRO A 155 -5.69 7.07 -0.07
N GLU A 156 -4.36 7.20 -0.05
CA GLU A 156 -3.45 6.05 0.16
C GLU A 156 -3.63 5.41 1.55
N SER A 157 -4.19 6.15 2.50
CA SER A 157 -4.54 5.66 3.84
C SER A 157 -5.84 4.83 3.87
N ALA A 158 -6.56 4.67 2.75
CA ALA A 158 -7.80 3.90 2.72
C ALA A 158 -7.57 2.44 3.18
N ALA A 159 -8.42 1.98 4.11
CA ALA A 159 -8.24 0.70 4.78
C ALA A 159 -8.46 -0.51 3.85
N ASN A 160 -9.39 -0.38 2.89
CA ASN A 160 -9.67 -1.39 1.87
C ASN A 160 -9.59 -0.78 0.46
N LYS A 161 -8.64 -1.26 -0.34
CA LYS A 161 -8.38 -0.81 -1.72
C LYS A 161 -8.81 -1.83 -2.78
N ASN A 162 -9.54 -2.87 -2.38
CA ASN A 162 -9.95 -3.93 -3.29
C ASN A 162 -11.01 -3.42 -4.28
N ILE A 163 -10.78 -3.76 -5.55
CA ILE A 163 -11.65 -3.41 -6.67
C ILE A 163 -12.32 -4.67 -7.18
N LYS A 164 -13.64 -4.60 -7.32
CA LYS A 164 -14.44 -5.60 -8.03
C LYS A 164 -14.54 -5.19 -9.49
N TRP A 165 -14.20 -6.11 -10.38
CA TRP A 165 -14.29 -5.91 -11.83
C TRP A 165 -15.51 -6.63 -12.40
N THR A 166 -16.15 -6.00 -13.39
CA THR A 166 -17.30 -6.56 -14.11
C THR A 166 -17.27 -6.15 -15.57
N SER A 167 -17.82 -7.02 -16.43
CA SER A 167 -18.06 -6.74 -17.83
C SER A 167 -19.56 -6.68 -18.10
N SER A 168 -20.00 -5.76 -18.94
CA SER A 168 -21.40 -5.71 -19.39
C SER A 168 -21.77 -6.88 -20.32
N ASP A 169 -20.78 -7.52 -20.95
CA ASP A 169 -20.94 -8.71 -21.80
C ASP A 169 -19.64 -9.53 -21.85
N SER A 170 -19.59 -10.60 -21.06
CA SER A 170 -18.40 -11.46 -20.97
C SER A 170 -18.14 -12.32 -22.20
N GLU A 171 -19.07 -12.39 -23.16
CA GLU A 171 -18.88 -13.09 -24.44
C GLU A 171 -18.15 -12.21 -25.47
N ILE A 172 -18.19 -10.88 -25.30
CA ILE A 172 -17.39 -9.91 -26.09
C ILE A 172 -16.01 -9.73 -25.47
N ALA A 173 -15.96 -9.31 -24.21
CA ALA A 173 -14.71 -9.27 -23.44
C ALA A 173 -14.96 -9.59 -21.96
N SER A 174 -14.10 -10.41 -21.37
CA SER A 174 -14.11 -10.71 -19.94
C SER A 174 -13.01 -9.95 -19.22
N VAL A 175 -13.18 -9.69 -17.92
CA VAL A 175 -12.16 -9.10 -17.05
C VAL A 175 -11.96 -10.00 -15.84
N ASP A 176 -10.71 -10.19 -15.41
CA ASP A 176 -10.39 -10.95 -14.20
C ASP A 176 -10.28 -10.05 -12.95
N ASP A 177 -10.04 -10.65 -11.78
CA ASP A 177 -9.94 -9.94 -10.50
C ASP A 177 -8.76 -8.95 -10.44
N SER A 178 -7.77 -9.08 -11.35
CA SER A 178 -6.62 -8.18 -11.45
C SER A 178 -6.83 -7.05 -12.47
N GLY A 179 -8.00 -6.99 -13.13
CA GLY A 179 -8.30 -5.99 -14.16
C GLY A 179 -7.77 -6.33 -15.55
N ASN A 180 -7.33 -7.57 -15.80
CA ASN A 180 -6.91 -7.99 -17.13
C ASN A 180 -8.13 -8.29 -18.02
N VAL A 181 -8.27 -7.50 -19.09
CA VAL A 181 -9.38 -7.61 -20.04
C VAL A 181 -8.96 -8.51 -21.20
N ILE A 182 -9.73 -9.57 -21.47
CA ILE A 182 -9.49 -10.56 -22.52
C ILE A 182 -10.58 -10.42 -23.59
N ALA A 183 -10.16 -10.16 -24.83
CA ALA A 183 -11.06 -10.01 -25.99
C ALA A 183 -11.45 -11.37 -26.57
N LYS A 184 -12.75 -11.67 -26.64
CA LYS A 184 -13.28 -12.98 -27.11
C LYS A 184 -13.99 -12.88 -28.46
N SER A 185 -14.84 -11.87 -28.64
CA SER A 185 -15.59 -11.66 -29.88
C SER A 185 -15.70 -10.19 -30.20
N THR A 186 -15.94 -9.86 -31.47
CA THR A 186 -16.02 -8.46 -31.91
C THR A 186 -17.26 -7.77 -31.37
N GLY A 187 -17.10 -6.50 -31.04
CA GLY A 187 -18.19 -5.71 -30.45
C GLY A 187 -17.68 -4.64 -29.51
N LYS A 188 -18.63 -4.04 -28.78
CA LYS A 188 -18.35 -3.03 -27.77
C LYS A 188 -18.94 -3.46 -26.43
N VAL A 189 -18.16 -3.29 -25.37
CA VAL A 189 -18.54 -3.68 -24.01
C VAL A 189 -17.99 -2.67 -23.02
N THR A 190 -18.68 -2.46 -21.90
CA THR A 190 -18.19 -1.62 -20.83
C THR A 190 -17.61 -2.50 -19.73
N ILE A 191 -16.37 -2.21 -19.33
CA ILE A 191 -15.74 -2.78 -18.14
C ILE A 191 -15.89 -1.79 -16.99
N THR A 192 -16.37 -2.25 -15.84
CA THR A 192 -16.59 -1.44 -14.64
C THR A 192 -15.70 -1.92 -13.51
N ALA A 193 -14.93 -1.00 -12.93
CA ALA A 193 -14.25 -1.13 -11.65
C ALA A 193 -15.13 -0.53 -10.55
N GLU A 194 -15.34 -1.26 -9.45
CA GLU A 194 -16.15 -0.84 -8.30
C GLU A 194 -15.41 -1.07 -6.98
N THR A 195 -15.38 -0.07 -6.11
CA THR A 195 -14.81 -0.19 -4.75
C THR A 195 -15.66 -1.11 -3.87
N THR A 196 -15.02 -1.89 -3.00
CA THR A 196 -15.70 -2.88 -2.12
C THR A 196 -15.70 -2.51 -0.63
N ASP A 197 -15.17 -1.34 -0.29
CA ASP A 197 -15.05 -0.80 1.07
C ASP A 197 -16.34 -0.16 1.62
N GLY A 198 -17.35 0.00 0.75
CA GLY A 198 -18.61 0.66 1.06
C GLY A 198 -18.75 2.07 0.48
N SER A 199 -17.70 2.64 -0.13
CA SER A 199 -17.79 3.94 -0.84
C SER A 199 -18.64 3.86 -2.11
N ASN A 200 -18.78 2.66 -2.69
CA ASN A 200 -19.56 2.38 -3.90
C ASN A 200 -19.17 3.25 -5.12
N LEU A 201 -17.92 3.68 -5.19
CA LEU A 201 -17.37 4.41 -6.33
C LEU A 201 -17.21 3.48 -7.53
N LYS A 202 -17.45 4.03 -8.74
CA LYS A 202 -17.35 3.31 -10.00
C LYS A 202 -16.54 4.10 -11.02
N ALA A 203 -15.72 3.37 -11.78
CA ALA A 203 -15.07 3.88 -12.97
C ALA A 203 -15.27 2.90 -14.13
N ASN A 204 -15.47 3.43 -15.34
CA ASN A 204 -15.83 2.63 -16.52
C ASN A 204 -14.82 2.84 -17.63
N ALA A 205 -14.59 1.78 -18.42
CA ALA A 205 -13.88 1.85 -19.68
C ALA A 205 -14.70 1.23 -20.81
N GLU A 206 -14.83 1.93 -21.94
CA GLU A 206 -15.41 1.37 -23.16
C GLU A 206 -14.35 0.54 -23.88
N VAL A 207 -14.60 -0.77 -24.02
CA VAL A 207 -13.74 -1.70 -24.74
C VAL A 207 -14.36 -1.98 -26.10
N THR A 208 -13.61 -1.70 -27.17
CA THR A 208 -13.97 -2.06 -28.54
C THR A 208 -13.08 -3.21 -28.99
N VAL A 209 -13.68 -4.37 -29.26
CA VAL A 209 -13.00 -5.53 -29.82
C VAL A 209 -13.19 -5.53 -31.33
N LYS A 210 -12.07 -5.46 -32.05
CA LYS A 210 -12.02 -5.57 -33.52
C LYS A 210 -11.56 -6.98 -33.89
N GLU A 211 -11.89 -7.42 -35.11
CA GLU A 211 -11.24 -8.64 -35.62
C GLU A 211 -9.74 -8.40 -35.62
N GLU A 212 -8.97 -9.47 -35.37
CA GLU A 212 -7.53 -9.40 -35.55
C GLU A 212 -7.28 -9.07 -37.02
N GLU A 213 -6.62 -7.94 -37.29
CA GLU A 213 -6.12 -7.65 -38.63
C GLU A 213 -5.10 -8.74 -38.96
N VAL A 214 -5.52 -9.73 -39.75
CA VAL A 214 -4.60 -10.70 -40.32
C VAL A 214 -3.71 -9.91 -41.27
N ASP A 215 -2.47 -9.69 -40.87
CA ASP A 215 -1.45 -9.11 -41.74
C ASP A 215 -1.26 -10.05 -42.96
N ASN A 216 -1.93 -9.69 -44.04
CA ASN A 216 -1.89 -10.41 -45.31
C ASN A 216 -0.71 -9.94 -46.19
N SER A 217 0.20 -9.12 -45.66
CA SER A 217 1.42 -8.74 -46.38
C SER A 217 2.16 -10.00 -46.82
N LYS A 218 2.61 -9.95 -48.07
CA LYS A 218 3.27 -11.06 -48.75
C LYS A 218 4.72 -10.70 -49.00
N GLY A 219 5.51 -11.73 -49.26
CA GLY A 219 6.88 -11.56 -49.70
C GLY A 219 7.31 -12.74 -50.54
N ILE A 220 8.33 -12.51 -51.36
CA ILE A 220 9.01 -13.58 -52.09
C ILE A 220 10.23 -14.00 -51.28
N LEU A 221 10.22 -15.23 -50.75
CA LEU A 221 11.39 -15.87 -50.18
C LEU A 221 12.17 -16.59 -51.29
N LYS A 222 13.42 -16.18 -51.51
CA LYS A 222 14.32 -16.81 -52.49
C LYS A 222 15.43 -17.55 -51.75
N LEU A 223 15.58 -18.85 -52.00
CA LEU A 223 16.62 -19.69 -51.41
C LEU A 223 17.61 -20.13 -52.47
N THR A 224 18.91 -20.06 -52.15
CA THR A 224 19.98 -20.65 -52.96
C THR A 224 20.55 -21.86 -52.24
N THR A 225 20.58 -23.00 -52.92
CA THR A 225 21.09 -24.26 -52.33
C THR A 225 22.59 -24.47 -52.57
N THR A 226 23.17 -25.49 -51.94
CA THR A 226 24.56 -25.92 -52.13
C THR A 226 24.85 -26.41 -53.55
N THR A 227 23.84 -26.89 -54.28
CA THR A 227 23.93 -27.24 -55.71
C THR A 227 23.85 -26.02 -56.63
N GLY A 228 23.52 -24.84 -56.07
CA GLY A 228 23.31 -23.61 -56.81
C GLY A 228 21.88 -23.44 -57.35
N ASP A 229 20.97 -24.33 -56.99
CA ASP A 229 19.56 -24.23 -57.39
C ASP A 229 18.87 -23.06 -56.67
N LEU A 230 17.98 -22.37 -57.37
CA LEU A 230 17.19 -21.26 -56.84
C LEU A 230 15.74 -21.71 -56.64
N HIS A 231 15.24 -21.58 -55.41
CA HIS A 231 13.83 -21.81 -55.07
C HIS A 231 13.17 -20.47 -54.71
N GLU A 232 11.98 -20.21 -55.23
CA GLU A 232 11.22 -18.98 -54.95
C GLU A 232 9.83 -19.31 -54.42
N TYR A 233 9.44 -18.66 -53.32
CA TYR A 233 8.17 -18.87 -52.64
C TYR A 233 7.45 -17.55 -52.38
N ASP A 234 6.23 -17.39 -52.94
CA ASP A 234 5.29 -16.33 -52.53
C ASP A 234 4.56 -16.78 -51.27
N LEU A 235 4.91 -16.14 -50.14
CA LEU A 235 4.48 -16.51 -48.80
C LEU A 235 3.90 -15.29 -48.07
N THR A 236 3.05 -15.55 -47.09
CA THR A 236 2.68 -14.51 -46.11
C THR A 236 3.87 -14.16 -45.24
N LYS A 237 3.93 -12.94 -44.72
CA LYS A 237 4.97 -12.51 -43.78
C LYS A 237 5.12 -13.47 -42.58
N LYS A 238 4.00 -13.96 -42.04
CA LYS A 238 3.98 -14.95 -40.94
C LYS A 238 4.62 -16.29 -41.31
N GLU A 239 4.49 -16.73 -42.56
CA GLU A 239 5.16 -17.94 -43.06
C GLU A 239 6.67 -17.72 -43.23
N ILE A 240 7.08 -16.55 -43.70
CA ILE A 240 8.50 -16.15 -43.80
C ILE A 240 9.15 -16.09 -42.42
N GLU A 241 8.49 -15.47 -41.43
CA GLU A 241 8.98 -15.38 -40.04
C GLU A 241 9.15 -16.78 -39.40
N LYS A 242 8.25 -17.71 -39.68
CA LYS A 242 8.38 -19.12 -39.24
C LYS A 242 9.60 -19.80 -39.86
N PHE A 243 9.84 -19.60 -41.16
CA PHE A 243 11.03 -20.12 -41.84
C PHE A 243 12.31 -19.55 -41.22
N ILE A 244 12.38 -18.22 -41.04
CA ILE A 244 13.55 -17.56 -40.44
C ILE A 244 13.79 -18.07 -39.01
N SER A 245 12.72 -18.25 -38.23
CA SER A 245 12.82 -18.78 -36.86
C SER A 245 13.39 -20.20 -36.83
N TRP A 246 12.94 -21.07 -37.74
CA TRP A 246 13.49 -22.41 -37.92
C TRP A 246 14.97 -22.39 -38.34
N LEU A 247 15.34 -21.49 -39.25
CA LEU A 247 16.73 -21.33 -39.72
C LEU A 247 17.65 -20.86 -38.58
N ASN A 248 17.18 -19.95 -37.74
CA ASN A 248 17.95 -19.39 -36.61
C ASN A 248 18.29 -20.44 -35.54
N ILE A 249 17.44 -21.46 -35.39
CA ILE A 249 17.72 -22.61 -34.53
C ILE A 249 18.43 -23.74 -35.27
N LYS A 250 19.01 -23.46 -36.44
CA LYS A 250 19.77 -24.39 -37.27
C LYS A 250 19.02 -25.68 -37.65
N GLY A 251 17.69 -25.62 -37.72
CA GLY A 251 16.87 -26.82 -37.92
C GLY A 251 17.04 -27.89 -36.83
N GLU A 252 17.36 -27.51 -35.59
CA GLU A 252 17.59 -28.46 -34.48
C GLU A 252 16.39 -29.37 -34.18
N ASP A 253 15.16 -28.86 -34.33
CA ASP A 253 13.94 -29.66 -34.12
C ASP A 253 13.63 -30.57 -35.33
N LYS A 254 13.77 -30.03 -36.54
CA LYS A 254 13.60 -30.75 -37.80
C LYS A 254 14.71 -30.33 -38.77
N PRO A 255 15.48 -31.26 -39.35
CA PRO A 255 16.58 -30.94 -40.26
C PRO A 255 16.10 -30.42 -41.63
N TYR A 256 14.79 -30.20 -41.80
CA TYR A 256 14.16 -29.68 -43.01
C TYR A 256 13.03 -28.71 -42.67
N TYR A 257 12.72 -27.82 -43.61
CA TYR A 257 11.52 -26.98 -43.57
C TYR A 257 10.52 -27.41 -44.64
N GLU A 258 9.23 -27.39 -44.30
CA GLU A 258 8.13 -27.83 -45.17
C GLU A 258 7.46 -26.61 -45.83
N PHE A 259 7.65 -26.44 -47.14
CA PHE A 259 6.90 -25.45 -47.93
C PHE A 259 5.68 -26.11 -48.56
N LYS A 260 4.48 -25.70 -48.12
CA LYS A 260 3.22 -26.16 -48.70
C LYS A 260 2.81 -25.23 -49.83
N LEU A 261 2.83 -25.75 -51.05
CA LEU A 261 2.62 -24.99 -52.27
C LEU A 261 1.23 -25.28 -52.85
N ASN A 262 0.52 -24.22 -53.19
CA ASN A 262 -0.71 -24.30 -53.97
C ASN A 262 -0.34 -24.54 -55.44
N VAL A 263 -0.70 -25.69 -55.98
CA VAL A 263 -0.45 -26.05 -57.38
C VAL A 263 -1.79 -26.09 -58.11
N THR A 264 -1.91 -25.36 -59.21
CA THR A 264 -3.14 -25.27 -60.02
C THR A 264 -3.01 -25.98 -61.38
N THR A 265 -1.91 -26.69 -61.60
CA THR A 265 -1.61 -27.34 -62.89
C THR A 265 -1.92 -28.83 -62.87
N GLY A 266 -2.76 -29.29 -63.80
CA GLY A 266 -3.13 -30.70 -63.95
C GLY A 266 -4.02 -31.23 -62.82
N ASN A 267 -3.91 -32.53 -62.50
CA ASN A 267 -4.66 -33.19 -61.42
C ASN A 267 -3.94 -33.14 -60.06
N ILE A 268 -3.02 -32.19 -59.87
CA ILE A 268 -2.26 -32.05 -58.62
C ILE A 268 -3.05 -31.12 -57.69
N HIS A 269 -3.47 -31.63 -56.54
CA HIS A 269 -4.28 -30.89 -55.57
C HIS A 269 -3.46 -30.19 -54.48
N SER A 270 -2.21 -30.61 -54.26
CA SER A 270 -1.26 -29.94 -53.36
C SER A 270 0.16 -30.42 -53.66
N ARG A 271 1.18 -29.61 -53.31
CA ARG A 271 2.58 -30.01 -53.31
C ARG A 271 3.23 -29.57 -52.01
N THR A 272 4.07 -30.43 -51.44
CA THR A 272 4.94 -30.04 -50.33
C THR A 272 6.37 -30.25 -50.76
N GLU A 273 7.18 -29.21 -50.57
CA GLU A 273 8.61 -29.25 -50.80
C GLU A 273 9.33 -29.24 -49.44
N TYR A 274 10.38 -30.04 -49.34
CA TYR A 274 11.19 -30.20 -48.13
C TYR A 274 12.58 -29.67 -48.45
N ILE A 275 12.99 -28.59 -47.79
CA ILE A 275 14.33 -28.02 -47.97
C ILE A 275 15.15 -28.35 -46.74
N MET A 276 16.28 -29.05 -46.93
CA MET A 276 17.17 -29.42 -45.85
C MET A 276 17.94 -28.20 -45.33
N TYR A 277 18.18 -28.13 -44.02
CA TYR A 277 18.92 -27.02 -43.41
C TYR A 277 20.33 -26.89 -43.98
N ASP A 278 21.03 -28.01 -44.14
CA ASP A 278 22.41 -28.08 -44.63
C ASP A 278 22.52 -27.88 -46.15
N GLU A 279 21.40 -27.83 -46.87
CA GLU A 279 21.36 -27.49 -48.29
C GLU A 279 21.24 -25.98 -48.54
N ILE A 280 20.88 -25.16 -47.55
CA ILE A 280 20.68 -23.70 -47.74
C ILE A 280 22.01 -22.96 -47.63
N VAL A 281 22.40 -22.25 -48.69
CA VAL A 281 23.60 -21.38 -48.72
C VAL A 281 23.26 -19.93 -48.35
N SER A 282 22.17 -19.40 -48.92
CA SER A 282 21.72 -18.04 -48.66
C SER A 282 20.23 -17.89 -48.93
N PHE A 283 19.61 -16.86 -48.37
CA PHE A 283 18.24 -16.48 -48.68
C PHE A 283 18.09 -14.96 -48.82
N VAL A 284 17.07 -14.54 -49.57
CA VAL A 284 16.63 -13.14 -49.73
C VAL A 284 15.12 -13.08 -49.55
N VAL A 285 14.64 -11.99 -48.95
CA VAL A 285 13.21 -11.71 -48.78
C VAL A 285 12.90 -10.39 -49.47
N ASP A 286 12.01 -10.43 -50.46
CA ASP A 286 11.45 -9.25 -51.13
C ASP A 286 9.99 -9.03 -50.65
N GLU A 287 9.74 -8.02 -49.83
CA GLU A 287 8.41 -7.70 -49.28
C GLU A 287 7.56 -6.85 -50.25
N TYR A 288 6.23 -7.07 -50.31
CA TYR A 288 5.29 -6.25 -51.11
C TYR A 288 3.85 -6.24 -50.58
#